data_AF-A0A4Q3SAL5-F1
#
_entry.id   AF-A0A4Q3SAL5-F1
#
_cell.length_a   1.000
_cell.length_b   1.000
_cell.length_c   1.000
_cell.angle_alpha   90.00
_cell.angle_beta   90.00
_cell.angle_gamma   90.00
#
_symmetry.space_group_name_H-M   'P 1'
#
loop_
_entity.id
_entity.type
_entity.pdbx_description
1 polymer ?
#
loop_
_entity_poly.entity_id
_entity_poly.type
_entity_poly.pdbx_seq_one_letter_code
_entity_poly.pdbx_strand_id
1 'polypeptide(L)'
;MALSGIMSFMYLINKWFDHYKGLATGIMILGSSLGGIIFPRIAVMAGADWQTSCMYLGTVSAIFLLPALLLIKPDPAVIGSVPDGAYHPAKPHEKPAGSDRSLGDALRSSTFYLMLLVTAILWFCIKGYHQNHGFVIKDLGQTPAFSAKLLGYFSLTAIVGKLFFGYLSDKIIKEYIIVVAIAIMAADFFIMHTLSTNPLVLTTFALIAGFGFGGAFTLIQVWVASIYRGKSYGSVLGVVIMVDELAGASGMLVLGTLRKVSGSYKTGFELMLVLCAVAMVSAIMVRRFRTQ
;
A
#
# COMPACT_ATOMS: atom_id res chain seq x y z
N MET A 1 3.95 16.74 -3.58
CA MET A 1 4.08 15.52 -2.75
C MET A 1 5.22 15.57 -1.71
N ALA A 2 6.19 16.50 -1.79
CA ALA A 2 7.40 16.45 -0.96
C ALA A 2 7.28 16.99 0.50
N LEU A 3 6.23 17.73 0.86
CA LEU A 3 6.09 18.36 2.20
C LEU A 3 4.88 17.87 3.01
N SER A 4 4.03 17.02 2.43
CA SER A 4 2.80 16.47 3.02
C SER A 4 2.63 14.99 2.65
N GLY A 5 3.70 14.22 2.79
CA GLY A 5 3.74 12.81 2.40
C GLY A 5 3.07 11.87 3.42
N ILE A 6 2.84 10.62 3.00
CA ILE A 6 2.35 9.51 3.84
C ILE A 6 3.16 9.41 5.15
N MET A 7 4.46 9.70 5.11
CA MET A 7 5.35 9.68 6.27
C MET A 7 4.90 10.62 7.40
N SER A 8 4.51 11.87 7.07
CA SER A 8 4.08 12.86 8.07
C SER A 8 2.75 12.47 8.71
N PHE A 9 1.80 11.99 7.92
CA PHE A 9 0.49 11.54 8.41
C PHE A 9 0.60 10.23 9.20
N MET A 10 1.48 9.32 8.79
CA MET A 10 1.79 8.10 9.56
C MET A 10 2.41 8.44 10.90
N TYR A 11 3.31 9.43 10.97
CA TYR A 11 3.86 9.89 12.23
C TYR A 11 2.78 10.45 13.17
N LEU A 12 1.86 11.28 12.65
CA LEU A 12 0.70 11.77 13.39
C LEU A 12 -0.20 10.63 13.90
N ILE A 13 -0.55 9.68 13.04
CA ILE A 13 -1.40 8.54 13.42
C ILE A 13 -0.75 7.70 14.51
N ASN A 14 0.56 7.47 14.42
CA ASN A 14 1.32 6.77 15.45
C ASN A 14 1.29 7.47 16.83
N LYS A 15 1.14 8.80 16.88
CA LYS A 15 1.04 9.57 18.12
C LYS A 15 -0.38 9.60 18.70
N TRP A 16 -1.39 9.69 17.83
CA TRP A 16 -2.78 9.87 18.24
C TRP A 16 -3.52 8.56 18.52
N PHE A 17 -3.13 7.46 17.85
CA PHE A 17 -3.86 6.19 17.92
C PHE A 17 -2.95 5.04 18.34
N ASP A 18 -3.31 4.36 19.43
CA ASP A 18 -2.71 3.08 19.82
C ASP A 18 -3.68 1.91 19.60
N HIS A 19 -4.95 2.03 20.01
CA HIS A 19 -5.93 0.94 19.89
C HIS A 19 -6.48 0.75 18.47
N TYR A 20 -6.86 1.84 17.78
CA TYR A 20 -7.45 1.82 16.43
C TYR A 20 -6.47 2.28 15.34
N LYS A 21 -5.18 2.01 15.53
CA LYS A 21 -4.10 2.51 14.67
C LYS A 21 -4.19 2.01 13.23
N GLY A 22 -4.53 0.75 13.04
CA GLY A 22 -4.71 0.10 11.74
C GLY A 22 -5.90 0.66 10.99
N LEU A 23 -7.05 0.84 11.66
CA LEU A 23 -8.21 1.50 11.08
C LEU A 23 -7.93 2.95 10.70
N ALA A 24 -7.29 3.73 11.58
CA ALA A 24 -6.88 5.11 11.30
C ALA A 24 -5.93 5.20 10.10
N THR A 25 -4.98 4.27 10.01
CA THR A 25 -4.07 4.12 8.86
C THR A 25 -4.83 3.81 7.58
N GLY A 26 -5.79 2.88 7.64
CA GLY A 26 -6.68 2.54 6.53
C GLY A 26 -7.46 3.76 6.03
N ILE A 27 -8.11 4.51 6.93
CA ILE A 27 -8.88 5.73 6.63
C ILE A 27 -8.00 6.79 5.96
N MET A 28 -6.80 7.05 6.50
CA MET A 28 -5.89 8.04 5.91
C MET A 28 -5.48 7.64 4.48
N ILE A 29 -5.17 6.37 4.28
CA ILE A 29 -4.74 5.84 2.99
C ILE A 29 -5.91 5.75 1.98
N LEU A 30 -7.18 5.84 2.41
CA LEU A 30 -8.32 5.94 1.50
C LEU A 30 -8.22 7.12 0.54
N GLY A 31 -7.59 8.21 0.98
CA GLY A 31 -7.35 9.39 0.15
C GLY A 31 -6.67 9.06 -1.17
N SER A 32 -5.78 8.05 -1.21
CA SER A 32 -5.11 7.67 -2.47
C SER A 32 -6.05 6.93 -3.44
N SER A 33 -7.01 6.16 -2.95
CA SER A 33 -8.03 5.51 -3.81
C SER A 33 -9.05 6.52 -4.30
N LEU A 34 -9.51 7.41 -3.42
CA LEU A 34 -10.43 8.49 -3.81
C LEU A 34 -9.78 9.44 -4.82
N GLY A 35 -8.51 9.79 -4.62
CA GLY A 35 -7.73 10.57 -5.59
C GLY A 35 -7.65 9.88 -6.96
N GLY A 36 -7.45 8.56 -6.98
CA GLY A 36 -7.46 7.77 -8.23
C GLY A 36 -8.80 7.79 -8.98
N ILE A 37 -9.93 8.01 -8.29
CA ILE A 37 -11.26 8.11 -8.90
C ILE A 37 -11.56 9.56 -9.33
N ILE A 38 -11.21 10.53 -8.48
CA ILE A 38 -11.60 11.93 -8.63
C ILE A 38 -10.68 12.67 -9.60
N PHE A 39 -9.36 12.53 -9.46
CA PHE A 39 -8.40 13.33 -10.23
C PHE A 39 -8.45 13.10 -11.74
N PRO A 40 -8.58 11.86 -12.26
CA PRO A 40 -8.73 11.67 -13.71
C PRO A 40 -9.98 12.35 -14.26
N ARG A 41 -11.09 12.41 -13.50
CA ARG A 41 -12.32 13.08 -13.93
C ARG A 41 -12.12 14.60 -14.00
N ILE A 42 -11.47 15.18 -12.99
CA ILE A 42 -11.14 16.61 -12.98
C ILE A 42 -10.20 16.95 -14.14
N ALA A 43 -9.20 16.10 -14.40
CA ALA A 43 -8.25 16.31 -15.50
C ALA A 43 -8.96 16.33 -16.86
N VAL A 44 -9.93 15.43 -17.10
CA VAL A 44 -10.75 15.42 -18.32
C VAL A 44 -11.67 16.64 -18.41
N MET A 45 -12.25 17.09 -17.30
CA MET A 45 -13.08 18.30 -17.26
C MET A 45 -12.31 19.57 -17.59
N ALA A 46 -11.01 19.61 -17.31
CA ALA A 46 -10.13 20.73 -17.64
C ALA A 46 -9.79 20.82 -19.15
N GLY A 47 -10.24 19.87 -19.97
CA GLY A 47 -10.00 19.82 -21.41
C GLY A 47 -8.69 19.13 -21.80
N ALA A 48 -8.25 19.34 -23.04
CA ALA A 48 -7.03 18.72 -23.58
C ALA A 48 -5.72 19.41 -23.16
N ASP A 49 -5.82 20.58 -22.51
CA ASP A 49 -4.67 21.37 -22.10
C ASP A 49 -4.13 20.90 -20.74
N TRP A 50 -2.94 20.31 -20.76
CA TRP A 50 -2.35 19.69 -19.56
C TRP A 50 -2.00 20.74 -18.49
N GLN A 51 -1.68 21.97 -18.89
CA GLN A 51 -1.40 23.07 -17.98
C GLN A 51 -2.66 23.43 -17.19
N THR A 52 -3.80 23.56 -17.86
CA THR A 52 -5.10 23.79 -17.22
C THR A 52 -5.45 22.63 -16.29
N SER A 53 -5.32 21.37 -16.71
CA SER A 53 -5.54 20.21 -15.82
C SER A 53 -4.65 20.27 -14.57
N CYS A 54 -3.36 20.63 -14.71
CA CYS A 54 -2.45 20.79 -13.58
C CYS A 54 -2.88 21.92 -12.63
N MET A 55 -3.33 23.06 -13.15
CA MET A 55 -3.83 24.17 -12.32
C MET A 55 -5.07 23.78 -11.51
N TYR A 56 -6.03 23.10 -12.14
CA TYR A 56 -7.24 22.60 -11.46
C TYR A 56 -6.89 21.61 -10.35
N LEU A 57 -6.04 20.62 -10.65
CA LEU A 57 -5.58 19.64 -9.67
C LEU A 57 -4.81 20.29 -8.52
N GLY A 58 -3.96 21.27 -8.81
CA GLY A 58 -3.23 22.06 -7.81
C GLY A 58 -4.18 22.85 -6.90
N THR A 59 -5.19 23.49 -7.49
CA THR A 59 -6.19 24.29 -6.77
C THR A 59 -7.03 23.43 -5.82
N VAL A 60 -7.56 22.30 -6.32
CA VAL A 60 -8.31 21.35 -5.50
C VAL A 60 -7.43 20.81 -4.36
N SER A 61 -6.18 20.45 -4.65
CA SER A 61 -5.24 19.98 -3.63
C SER A 61 -4.97 21.05 -2.56
N ALA A 62 -4.81 22.32 -2.95
CA ALA A 62 -4.60 23.43 -2.02
C ALA A 62 -5.83 23.65 -1.12
N ILE A 63 -7.04 23.60 -1.68
CA ILE A 63 -8.30 23.76 -0.93
C ILE A 63 -8.45 22.70 0.16
N PHE A 64 -8.04 21.45 -0.09
CA PHE A 64 -8.10 20.40 0.92
C PHE A 64 -6.93 20.45 1.91
N LEU A 65 -5.75 20.87 1.47
CA LEU A 65 -4.53 20.87 2.29
C LEU A 65 -4.47 22.05 3.26
N LEU A 66 -4.91 23.24 2.86
CA LEU A 66 -4.86 24.44 3.71
C LEU A 66 -5.68 24.32 5.00
N PRO A 67 -6.95 23.86 4.98
CA PRO A 67 -7.71 23.63 6.21
C PRO A 67 -7.07 22.53 7.07
N ALA A 68 -6.56 21.46 6.44
CA ALA A 68 -5.93 20.36 7.16
C ALA A 68 -4.68 20.83 7.93
N LEU A 69 -3.87 21.73 7.36
CA LEU A 69 -2.71 22.32 8.05
C LEU A 69 -3.10 23.15 9.27
N LEU A 70 -4.26 23.81 9.24
CA LEU A 70 -4.73 24.65 10.35
C LEU A 70 -5.41 23.82 11.46
N LEU A 71 -6.09 22.75 11.09
CA LEU A 71 -6.90 21.93 11.99
C LEU A 71 -6.12 20.78 12.66
N ILE A 72 -5.15 20.17 11.96
CA ILE A 72 -4.43 19.01 12.48
C ILE A 72 -3.36 19.46 13.49
N LYS A 73 -3.52 19.02 14.75
CA LYS A 73 -2.55 19.28 15.81
C LYS A 73 -1.49 18.15 15.89
N PRO A 74 -0.19 18.47 16.02
CA PRO A 74 0.88 17.46 16.03
C PRO A 74 0.85 16.46 17.17
N ASP A 75 0.26 16.84 18.31
CA ASP A 75 0.28 16.05 19.54
C ASP A 75 -1.06 16.19 20.28
N PRO A 76 -1.67 15.08 20.75
CA PRO A 76 -2.89 15.16 21.55
C PRO A 76 -2.69 15.97 22.85
N ALA A 77 -1.47 16.01 23.39
CA ALA A 77 -1.15 16.79 24.59
C ALA A 77 -1.35 18.30 24.39
N VAL A 78 -1.23 18.81 23.15
CA VAL A 78 -1.41 20.24 22.83
C VAL A 78 -2.85 20.70 23.09
N ILE A 79 -3.83 19.79 23.04
CA ILE A 79 -5.23 20.07 23.34
C ILE A 79 -5.68 19.47 24.67
N GLY A 80 -4.74 19.04 25.52
CA GLY A 80 -5.03 18.36 26.79
C GLY A 80 -5.69 16.99 26.63
N SER A 81 -5.57 16.38 25.45
CA SER A 81 -6.08 15.04 25.16
C SER A 81 -4.98 13.99 25.37
N VAL A 82 -5.39 12.72 25.44
CA VAL A 82 -4.48 11.57 25.54
C VAL A 82 -4.66 10.68 24.30
N PRO A 83 -3.62 9.93 23.89
CA PRO A 83 -3.74 9.01 22.77
C PRO A 83 -4.91 8.03 22.94
N ASP A 84 -5.58 7.69 21.84
CA ASP A 84 -6.61 6.66 21.81
C ASP A 84 -6.03 5.32 22.30
N GLY A 85 -6.72 4.69 23.27
CA GLY A 85 -6.25 3.50 23.97
C GLY A 85 -5.68 3.75 25.37
N ALA A 86 -5.40 5.00 25.77
CA ALA A 86 -4.85 5.32 27.09
C ALA A 86 -5.78 4.95 28.28
N TYR A 87 -7.09 4.83 28.02
CA TYR A 87 -8.10 4.43 29.02
C TYR A 87 -8.42 2.93 29.03
N HIS A 88 -7.88 2.14 28.09
CA HIS A 88 -8.09 0.70 28.06
C HIS A 88 -7.01 -0.01 28.89
N PRO A 89 -7.36 -1.03 29.71
CA PRO A 89 -6.35 -1.84 30.39
C PRO A 89 -5.41 -2.44 29.35
N ALA A 90 -4.11 -2.32 29.59
CA ALA A 90 -3.08 -2.84 28.69
C ALA A 90 -3.40 -4.31 28.35
N LYS A 91 -3.54 -4.62 27.05
CA LYS A 91 -3.75 -6.01 26.61
C LYS A 91 -2.59 -6.85 27.17
N PRO A 92 -2.83 -8.04 27.77
CA PRO A 92 -1.77 -8.87 28.36
C PRO A 92 -0.76 -9.47 27.38
N HIS A 93 -0.81 -9.12 26.09
CA HIS A 93 0.14 -9.59 25.10
C HIS A 93 0.90 -8.41 24.49
N GLU A 94 2.22 -8.51 24.64
CA GLU A 94 3.28 -7.59 24.21
C GLU A 94 3.71 -6.56 25.27
N LYS A 95 4.76 -6.92 26.02
CA LYS A 95 5.80 -5.93 26.32
C LYS A 95 6.09 -5.19 25.01
N PRO A 96 6.13 -3.85 24.96
CA PRO A 96 6.46 -3.13 23.74
C PRO A 96 7.83 -3.62 23.28
N ALA A 97 7.85 -4.47 22.25
CA ALA A 97 9.07 -5.08 21.75
C ALA A 97 9.83 -4.03 20.93
N GLY A 98 10.52 -3.13 21.63
CA GLY A 98 11.39 -2.12 21.03
C GLY A 98 11.23 -0.75 21.69
N SER A 99 11.83 -0.57 22.87
CA SER A 99 12.34 0.72 23.31
C SER A 99 13.22 1.31 22.20
N ASP A 100 12.87 2.49 21.67
CA ASP A 100 13.72 3.41 20.88
C ASP A 100 14.88 2.72 20.10
N ARG A 101 14.58 1.68 19.30
CA ARG A 101 15.62 1.00 18.51
C ARG A 101 16.15 2.01 17.51
N SER A 102 17.43 2.34 17.59
CA SER A 102 18.03 3.31 16.68
C SER A 102 17.98 2.77 15.24
N LEU A 103 18.11 3.66 14.25
CA LEU A 103 18.25 3.23 12.86
C LEU A 103 19.41 2.21 12.69
N GLY A 104 20.48 2.37 13.47
CA GLY A 104 21.61 1.44 13.48
C GLY A 104 21.23 0.03 13.97
N ASP A 105 20.33 -0.08 14.95
CA ASP A 105 19.85 -1.37 15.45
C ASP A 105 18.89 -2.04 14.45
N ALA A 106 18.09 -1.24 13.76
CA ALA A 106 17.25 -1.73 12.67
C ALA A 106 18.10 -2.33 11.54
N LEU A 107 19.14 -1.61 11.10
CA LEU A 107 20.06 -2.06 10.04
C LEU A 107 20.88 -3.29 10.42
N ARG A 108 21.02 -3.61 11.72
CA ARG A 108 21.70 -4.82 12.18
C ARG A 108 20.75 -6.02 12.33
N SER A 109 19.44 -5.82 12.18
CA SER A 109 18.44 -6.85 12.41
C SER A 109 18.10 -7.62 11.12
N SER A 110 18.19 -8.95 11.16
CA SER A 110 17.70 -9.81 10.06
C SER A 110 16.20 -9.63 9.78
N THR A 111 15.42 -9.30 10.82
CA THR A 111 13.98 -8.99 10.70
C THR A 111 13.74 -7.78 9.81
N PHE A 112 14.61 -6.76 9.87
CA PHE A 112 14.51 -5.58 9.01
C PHE A 112 14.64 -5.95 7.54
N TYR A 113 15.65 -6.72 7.17
CA TYR A 113 15.90 -7.11 5.79
C TYR A 113 14.83 -8.05 5.24
N LEU A 114 14.31 -8.99 6.04
CA LEU A 114 13.21 -9.84 5.62
C LEU A 114 11.91 -9.04 5.44
N MET A 115 11.62 -8.10 6.34
CA MET A 115 10.48 -7.19 6.18
C MET A 115 10.64 -6.33 4.92
N LEU A 116 11.81 -5.73 4.73
CA LEU A 116 12.15 -4.90 3.57
C LEU A 116 12.02 -5.68 2.25
N LEU A 117 12.43 -6.96 2.24
CA LEU A 117 12.26 -7.84 1.09
C LEU A 117 10.78 -8.07 0.78
N VAL A 118 9.95 -8.32 1.81
CA VAL A 118 8.50 -8.50 1.64
C VAL A 118 7.85 -7.23 1.09
N THR A 119 8.14 -6.06 1.66
CA THR A 119 7.55 -4.79 1.20
C THR A 119 8.00 -4.44 -0.22
N ALA A 120 9.29 -4.63 -0.52
CA ALA A 120 9.85 -4.42 -1.85
C ALA A 120 9.17 -5.31 -2.90
N ILE A 121 9.01 -6.60 -2.61
CA ILE A 121 8.31 -7.53 -3.52
C ILE A 121 6.86 -7.10 -3.72
N LEU A 122 6.15 -6.74 -2.66
CA LEU A 122 4.78 -6.28 -2.75
C LEU A 122 4.68 -5.05 -3.67
N TRP A 123 5.53 -4.05 -3.47
CA TRP A 123 5.53 -2.84 -4.30
C TRP A 123 5.96 -3.08 -5.74
N PHE A 124 6.93 -3.97 -5.96
CA PHE A 124 7.31 -4.43 -7.30
C PHE A 124 6.10 -5.00 -8.03
N CYS A 125 5.38 -5.93 -7.41
CA CYS A 125 4.21 -6.57 -7.99
C CYS A 125 3.08 -5.56 -8.25
N ILE A 126 2.78 -4.73 -7.26
CA ILE A 126 1.74 -3.70 -7.30
C ILE A 126 1.98 -2.71 -8.43
N LYS A 127 3.13 -2.02 -8.41
CA LYS A 127 3.41 -0.95 -9.38
C LYS A 127 3.66 -1.52 -10.76
N GLY A 128 4.34 -2.67 -10.81
CA GLY A 128 4.57 -3.41 -12.05
C GLY A 128 3.28 -3.67 -12.81
N TYR A 129 2.27 -4.25 -12.15
CA TYR A 129 0.98 -4.47 -12.78
C TYR A 129 0.21 -3.18 -12.99
N HIS A 130 0.06 -2.34 -11.95
CA HIS A 130 -0.79 -1.15 -12.00
C HIS A 130 -0.39 -0.20 -13.14
N GLN A 131 0.91 -0.02 -13.38
CA GLN A 131 1.40 0.85 -14.46
C GLN A 131 1.22 0.22 -15.85
N ASN A 132 1.30 -1.10 -15.96
CA ASN A 132 1.18 -1.81 -17.24
C ASN A 132 -0.24 -2.29 -17.53
N HIS A 133 -1.19 -2.17 -16.59
CA HIS A 133 -2.56 -2.68 -16.70
C HIS A 133 -3.23 -2.27 -18.01
N GLY A 134 -3.14 -1.00 -18.40
CA GLY A 134 -3.74 -0.53 -19.66
C GLY A 134 -3.19 -1.25 -20.89
N PHE A 135 -1.89 -1.58 -20.89
CA PHE A 135 -1.25 -2.34 -21.97
C PHE A 135 -1.62 -3.83 -21.92
N VAL A 136 -1.70 -4.43 -20.73
CA VAL A 136 -2.15 -5.82 -20.55
C VAL A 136 -3.56 -5.98 -21.13
N ILE A 137 -4.49 -5.11 -20.74
CA ILE A 137 -5.88 -5.17 -21.21
C ILE A 137 -5.97 -4.91 -22.72
N LYS A 138 -5.14 -4.02 -23.26
CA LYS A 138 -5.05 -3.79 -24.70
C LYS A 138 -4.56 -5.04 -25.46
N ASP A 139 -3.54 -5.72 -24.95
CA ASP A 139 -3.03 -6.96 -25.56
C ASP A 139 -4.05 -8.10 -25.54
N LEU A 140 -4.96 -8.09 -24.57
CA LEU A 140 -6.11 -9.00 -24.52
C LEU A 140 -7.24 -8.61 -25.49
N GLY A 141 -7.03 -7.63 -26.37
CA GLY A 141 -7.98 -7.17 -27.38
C GLY A 141 -9.12 -6.31 -26.84
N GLN A 142 -9.02 -5.83 -25.59
CA GLN A 142 -10.08 -5.06 -24.94
C GLN A 142 -9.92 -3.55 -25.18
N THR A 143 -11.02 -2.83 -25.04
CA THR A 143 -11.06 -1.38 -25.30
C THR A 143 -10.44 -0.56 -24.15
N PRO A 144 -9.91 0.65 -24.44
CA PRO A 144 -9.46 1.57 -23.39
C PRO A 144 -10.58 1.93 -22.40
N ALA A 145 -11.82 2.03 -22.87
CA ALA A 145 -12.99 2.27 -22.03
C ALA A 145 -13.24 1.13 -21.03
N PHE A 146 -13.02 -0.13 -21.45
CA PHE A 146 -13.11 -1.28 -20.55
C PHE A 146 -11.98 -1.28 -19.52
N SER A 147 -10.75 -1.00 -19.92
CA SER A 147 -9.61 -0.81 -19.00
C SER A 147 -9.90 0.26 -17.93
N ALA A 148 -10.45 1.41 -18.34
CA ALA A 148 -10.85 2.46 -17.39
C ALA A 148 -11.93 2.00 -16.41
N LYS A 149 -12.91 1.19 -16.87
CA LYS A 149 -13.94 0.59 -15.99
C LYS A 149 -13.31 -0.35 -14.96
N LEU A 150 -12.39 -1.23 -15.38
CA LEU A 150 -11.67 -2.13 -14.47
C LEU A 150 -10.89 -1.36 -13.41
N LEU A 151 -10.21 -0.27 -13.80
CA LEU A 151 -9.51 0.59 -12.86
C LEU A 151 -10.46 1.26 -11.85
N GLY A 152 -11.68 1.58 -12.26
CA GLY A 152 -12.75 2.04 -11.38
C GLY A 152 -13.16 1.00 -10.33
N TYR A 153 -13.40 -0.25 -10.76
CA TYR A 153 -13.72 -1.36 -9.86
C TYR A 153 -12.57 -1.69 -8.90
N PHE A 154 -11.34 -1.66 -9.40
CA PHE A 154 -10.13 -1.78 -8.60
C PHE A 154 -10.06 -0.69 -7.52
N SER A 155 -10.31 0.57 -7.88
CA SER A 155 -10.24 1.68 -6.94
C SER A 155 -11.32 1.59 -5.85
N LEU A 156 -12.53 1.15 -6.22
CA LEU A 156 -13.64 0.96 -5.28
C LEU A 156 -13.36 -0.17 -4.29
N THR A 157 -12.91 -1.33 -4.77
CA THR A 157 -12.57 -2.47 -3.91
C THR A 157 -11.31 -2.22 -3.09
N ALA A 158 -10.37 -1.40 -3.58
CA ALA A 158 -9.23 -0.96 -2.79
C ALA A 158 -9.63 -0.11 -1.57
N ILE A 159 -10.69 0.68 -1.64
CA ILE A 159 -11.25 1.38 -0.46
C ILE A 159 -11.69 0.36 0.58
N VAL A 160 -12.44 -0.66 0.15
CA VAL A 160 -12.92 -1.73 1.03
C VAL A 160 -11.75 -2.51 1.63
N GLY A 161 -10.76 -2.87 0.82
CA GLY A 161 -9.55 -3.57 1.27
C GLY A 161 -8.78 -2.80 2.33
N LYS A 162 -8.53 -1.50 2.11
CA LYS A 162 -7.82 -0.63 3.07
C LYS A 162 -8.51 -0.58 4.43
N LEU A 163 -9.84 -0.43 4.45
CA LEU A 163 -10.61 -0.41 5.70
C LEU A 163 -10.63 -1.78 6.37
N PHE A 164 -10.92 -2.83 5.60
CA PHE A 164 -11.03 -4.19 6.10
C PHE A 164 -9.72 -4.67 6.73
N PHE A 165 -8.61 -4.54 6.01
CA PHE A 165 -7.30 -4.95 6.50
C PHE A 165 -6.75 -4.03 7.58
N GLY A 166 -7.07 -2.73 7.51
CA GLY A 166 -6.79 -1.78 8.60
C GLY A 166 -7.43 -2.22 9.90
N TYR A 167 -8.75 -2.47 9.89
CA TYR A 167 -9.48 -2.99 11.04
C TYR A 167 -8.97 -4.35 11.52
N LEU A 168 -8.69 -5.27 10.58
CA LEU A 168 -8.20 -6.61 10.93
C LEU A 168 -6.83 -6.55 11.60
N SER A 169 -5.98 -5.60 11.21
CA SER A 169 -4.63 -5.41 11.76
C SER A 169 -4.59 -4.92 13.22
N ASP A 170 -5.71 -4.37 13.71
CA ASP A 170 -5.89 -3.99 15.11
C ASP A 170 -6.33 -5.18 15.98
N LYS A 171 -6.89 -6.23 15.37
CA LYS A 171 -7.44 -7.41 16.07
C LYS A 171 -6.56 -8.66 15.97
N ILE A 172 -5.88 -8.85 14.86
CA ILE A 172 -5.10 -10.06 14.55
C ILE A 172 -3.61 -9.71 14.43
N ILE A 173 -2.76 -10.71 14.67
CA ILE A 173 -1.30 -10.62 14.47
C ILE A 173 -0.99 -10.26 13.01
N LYS A 174 -0.24 -9.19 12.82
CA LYS A 174 -0.02 -8.51 11.52
C LYS A 174 0.69 -9.42 10.50
N GLU A 175 1.58 -10.28 10.96
CA GLU A 175 2.32 -11.25 10.16
C GLU A 175 1.40 -12.31 9.51
N TYR A 176 0.28 -12.68 10.14
CA TYR A 176 -0.68 -13.57 9.48
C TYR A 176 -1.48 -12.85 8.42
N ILE A 177 -1.87 -11.61 8.71
CA ILE A 177 -2.71 -10.83 7.81
C ILE A 177 -1.92 -10.46 6.55
N ILE A 178 -0.63 -10.15 6.67
CA ILE A 178 0.21 -9.88 5.49
C ILE A 178 0.36 -11.12 4.61
N VAL A 179 0.48 -12.33 5.19
CA VAL A 179 0.49 -13.58 4.43
C VAL A 179 -0.83 -13.79 3.70
N VAL A 180 -1.97 -13.51 4.35
CA VAL A 180 -3.29 -13.56 3.71
C VAL A 180 -3.38 -12.55 2.55
N ALA A 181 -2.89 -11.33 2.73
CA ALA A 181 -2.86 -10.33 1.67
C ALA A 181 -1.98 -10.75 0.48
N ILE A 182 -0.79 -11.32 0.76
CA ILE A 182 0.09 -11.87 -0.29
C ILE A 182 -0.58 -13.05 -1.01
N ALA A 183 -1.30 -13.91 -0.28
CA ALA A 183 -2.03 -15.03 -0.88
C ALA A 183 -3.16 -14.57 -1.82
N ILE A 184 -3.89 -13.51 -1.44
CA ILE A 184 -4.90 -12.90 -2.31
C ILE A 184 -4.26 -12.33 -3.57
N MET A 185 -3.12 -11.64 -3.45
CA MET A 185 -2.37 -11.16 -4.63
C MET A 185 -1.84 -12.30 -5.50
N ALA A 186 -1.36 -13.39 -4.90
CA ALA A 186 -0.91 -14.56 -5.65
C ALA A 186 -2.06 -15.20 -6.43
N ALA A 187 -3.24 -15.34 -5.82
CA ALA A 187 -4.44 -15.83 -6.49
C ALA A 187 -4.84 -14.92 -7.67
N ASP A 188 -4.74 -13.61 -7.48
CA ASP A 188 -5.01 -12.61 -8.50
C ASP A 188 -4.06 -12.72 -9.71
N PHE A 189 -2.75 -12.83 -9.47
CA PHE A 189 -1.77 -13.08 -10.54
C PHE A 189 -1.95 -14.44 -11.22
N PHE A 190 -2.39 -15.46 -10.48
CA PHE A 190 -2.72 -16.76 -11.06
C PHE A 190 -3.92 -16.67 -12.02
N ILE A 191 -4.94 -15.88 -11.68
CA ILE A 191 -6.06 -15.61 -12.59
C ILE A 191 -5.55 -14.90 -13.85
N MET A 192 -4.73 -13.85 -13.71
CA MET A 192 -4.17 -13.14 -14.87
C MET A 192 -3.22 -13.95 -15.73
N HIS A 193 -2.53 -14.91 -15.13
CA HIS A 193 -1.69 -15.86 -15.84
C HIS A 193 -2.45 -16.69 -16.90
N THR A 194 -3.77 -16.88 -16.72
CA THR A 194 -4.62 -17.56 -17.72
C THR A 194 -4.80 -16.76 -19.02
N LEU A 195 -4.47 -15.46 -19.02
CA LEU A 195 -4.65 -14.53 -20.14
C LEU A 195 -6.06 -14.58 -20.75
N SER A 196 -7.08 -14.78 -19.90
CA SER A 196 -8.46 -14.84 -20.36
C SER A 196 -8.91 -13.51 -20.95
N THR A 197 -9.54 -13.57 -22.11
CA THR A 197 -10.20 -12.41 -22.75
C THR A 197 -11.63 -12.21 -22.25
N ASN A 198 -12.14 -13.11 -21.41
CA ASN A 198 -13.51 -13.05 -20.90
C ASN A 198 -13.68 -11.83 -19.97
N PRO A 199 -14.59 -10.89 -20.29
CA PRO A 199 -14.83 -9.70 -19.47
C PRO A 199 -15.18 -10.01 -18.01
N LEU A 200 -15.86 -11.14 -17.74
CA LEU A 200 -16.19 -11.56 -16.38
C LEU A 200 -14.92 -11.90 -15.59
N VAL A 201 -13.99 -12.66 -16.18
CA VAL A 201 -12.73 -13.02 -15.52
C VAL A 201 -11.89 -11.78 -15.22
N LEU A 202 -11.82 -10.84 -16.18
CA LEU A 202 -11.10 -9.58 -16.01
C LEU A 202 -11.74 -8.67 -14.96
N THR A 203 -13.07 -8.69 -14.84
CA THR A 203 -13.79 -7.95 -13.81
C THR A 203 -13.56 -8.58 -12.43
N THR A 204 -13.64 -9.91 -12.32
CA THR A 204 -13.33 -10.63 -11.07
C THR A 204 -11.91 -10.35 -10.61
N PHE A 205 -10.95 -10.38 -11.53
CA PHE A 205 -9.58 -9.94 -11.27
C PHE A 205 -9.57 -8.51 -10.70
N ALA A 206 -10.18 -7.53 -11.37
CA ALA A 206 -10.09 -6.13 -10.92
C ALA A 206 -10.64 -5.93 -9.50
N LEU A 207 -11.67 -6.70 -9.11
CA LEU A 207 -12.24 -6.68 -7.76
C LEU A 207 -11.29 -7.31 -6.73
N ILE A 208 -10.69 -8.46 -7.03
CA ILE A 208 -9.75 -9.16 -6.15
C ILE A 208 -8.45 -8.36 -6.03
N ALA A 209 -7.89 -7.92 -7.15
CA ALA A 209 -6.73 -7.06 -7.25
C ALA A 209 -6.88 -5.81 -6.39
N GLY A 210 -8.01 -5.10 -6.51
CA GLY A 210 -8.26 -3.89 -5.74
C GLY A 210 -8.31 -4.17 -4.25
N PHE A 211 -9.07 -5.19 -3.82
CA PHE A 211 -9.16 -5.59 -2.43
C PHE A 211 -7.79 -6.00 -1.83
N GLY A 212 -7.06 -6.88 -2.51
CA GLY A 212 -5.74 -7.36 -2.09
C GLY A 212 -4.69 -6.26 -2.06
N PHE A 213 -4.64 -5.43 -3.12
CA PHE A 213 -3.74 -4.27 -3.19
C PHE A 213 -4.02 -3.27 -2.07
N GLY A 214 -5.28 -2.87 -1.91
CA GLY A 214 -5.68 -1.94 -0.86
C GLY A 214 -5.27 -2.44 0.52
N GLY A 215 -5.47 -3.74 0.76
CA GLY A 215 -5.04 -4.41 1.99
C GLY A 215 -3.54 -4.40 2.20
N ALA A 216 -2.77 -4.87 1.22
CA ALA A 216 -1.32 -4.92 1.27
C ALA A 216 -0.72 -3.53 1.54
N PHE A 217 -1.23 -2.49 0.86
CA PHE A 217 -0.73 -1.14 1.03
C PHE A 217 -0.95 -0.59 2.46
N THR A 218 -2.12 -0.84 3.06
CA THR A 218 -2.38 -0.49 4.46
C THR A 218 -1.52 -1.30 5.43
N LEU A 219 -1.40 -2.61 5.21
CA LEU A 219 -0.66 -3.50 6.10
C LEU A 219 0.83 -3.21 6.13
N ILE A 220 1.45 -2.85 5.01
CA ILE A 220 2.88 -2.48 4.97
C ILE A 220 3.15 -1.37 5.98
N GLN A 221 2.34 -0.30 5.97
CA GLN A 221 2.51 0.85 6.85
C GLN A 221 2.30 0.47 8.32
N VAL A 222 1.24 -0.30 8.60
CA VAL A 222 0.93 -0.76 9.97
C VAL A 222 1.97 -1.73 10.50
N TRP A 223 2.52 -2.59 9.64
CA TRP A 223 3.49 -3.61 10.03
C TRP A 223 4.84 -2.98 10.38
N VAL A 224 5.35 -2.05 9.56
CA VAL A 224 6.56 -1.28 9.87
C VAL A 224 6.38 -0.53 11.20
N ALA A 225 5.22 0.13 11.39
CA ALA A 225 4.89 0.86 12.61
C ALA A 225 4.64 -0.02 13.85
N SER A 226 4.54 -1.34 13.66
CA SER A 226 4.43 -2.29 14.77
C SER A 226 5.78 -2.79 15.26
N ILE A 227 6.78 -2.82 14.37
CA ILE A 227 8.15 -3.29 14.67
C ILE A 227 9.03 -2.12 15.12
N TYR A 228 8.86 -0.95 14.50
CA TYR A 228 9.64 0.25 14.78
C TYR A 228 8.71 1.36 15.28
N ARG A 229 9.00 1.91 16.46
CA ARG A 229 8.29 3.03 17.09
C ARG A 229 9.30 4.06 17.60
N GLY A 230 8.86 5.29 17.88
CA GLY A 230 9.69 6.32 18.51
C GLY A 230 10.42 7.23 17.52
N LYS A 231 11.55 7.81 17.96
CA LYS A 231 12.26 8.89 17.21
C LYS A 231 12.90 8.39 15.91
N SER A 232 13.26 7.11 15.83
CA SER A 232 13.88 6.48 14.67
C SER A 232 12.87 6.01 13.60
N TYR A 233 11.58 5.98 13.91
CA TYR A 233 10.54 5.48 13.00
C TYR A 233 10.54 6.21 11.66
N GLY A 234 10.67 7.53 11.66
CA GLY A 234 10.70 8.33 10.43
C GLY A 234 11.88 7.96 9.52
N SER A 235 13.06 7.72 10.09
CA SER A 235 14.25 7.31 9.33
C SER A 235 14.10 5.90 8.76
N VAL A 236 13.60 4.95 9.56
CA VAL A 236 13.36 3.56 9.12
C VAL A 236 12.31 3.54 8.01
N LEU A 237 11.19 4.23 8.20
CA LEU A 237 10.14 4.33 7.20
C LEU A 237 10.64 5.01 5.92
N GLY A 238 11.51 6.01 6.02
CA GLY A 238 12.16 6.63 4.86
C GLY A 238 12.98 5.65 4.03
N VAL A 239 13.77 4.78 4.68
CA VAL A 239 14.54 3.72 3.98
C VAL A 239 13.60 2.71 3.33
N VAL A 240 12.55 2.28 4.04
CA VAL A 240 11.55 1.34 3.50
C VAL A 240 10.87 1.94 2.27
N ILE A 241 10.38 3.17 2.34
CA ILE A 241 9.74 3.86 1.21
C ILE A 241 10.71 4.01 0.03
N MET A 242 11.98 4.36 0.28
CA MET A 242 12.98 4.47 -0.79
C MET A 242 13.14 3.15 -1.54
N VAL A 243 13.30 2.04 -0.81
CA VAL A 243 13.45 0.71 -1.40
C VAL A 243 12.17 0.26 -2.10
N ASP A 244 11.01 0.53 -1.50
CA ASP A 244 9.69 0.23 -2.05
C ASP A 244 9.46 0.95 -3.39
N GLU A 245 9.82 2.23 -3.51
CA GLU A 245 9.69 2.99 -4.76
C GLU A 245 10.68 2.50 -5.83
N LEU A 246 11.92 2.14 -5.45
CA LEU A 246 12.88 1.53 -6.38
C LEU A 246 12.41 0.15 -6.86
N ALA A 247 11.85 -0.66 -5.96
CA ALA A 247 11.25 -1.95 -6.29
C ALA A 247 10.02 -1.76 -7.20
N GLY A 248 9.18 -0.77 -6.91
CA GLY A 248 8.06 -0.41 -7.77
C GLY A 248 8.50 0.03 -9.17
N ALA A 249 9.51 0.90 -9.26
CA ALA A 249 10.08 1.37 -10.52
C ALA A 249 10.68 0.22 -11.35
N SER A 250 11.45 -0.66 -10.71
CA SER A 250 11.97 -1.86 -11.38
C SER A 250 10.83 -2.79 -11.83
N GLY A 251 9.78 -2.96 -11.05
CA GLY A 251 8.58 -3.73 -11.43
C GLY A 251 7.92 -3.20 -12.69
N MET A 252 7.77 -1.87 -12.81
CA MET A 252 7.20 -1.23 -14.01
C MET A 252 8.03 -1.56 -15.26
N LEU A 253 9.35 -1.47 -15.17
CA LEU A 253 10.28 -1.69 -16.28
C LEU A 253 10.44 -3.16 -16.66
N VAL A 254 10.59 -4.04 -15.66
CA VAL A 254 10.77 -5.48 -15.87
C VAL A 254 9.55 -6.06 -16.57
N LEU A 255 8.33 -5.68 -16.14
CA LEU A 255 7.12 -6.23 -16.74
C LEU A 255 6.95 -5.82 -18.21
N GLY A 256 7.23 -4.55 -18.53
CA GLY A 256 7.23 -4.06 -19.91
C GLY A 256 8.32 -4.68 -20.77
N THR A 257 9.50 -4.95 -20.20
CA THR A 257 10.62 -5.58 -20.92
C THR A 257 10.36 -7.06 -21.19
N LEU A 258 9.85 -7.79 -20.19
CA LEU A 258 9.43 -9.19 -20.35
C LEU A 258 8.38 -9.32 -21.45
N ARG A 259 7.43 -8.38 -21.53
CA ARG A 259 6.45 -8.33 -22.62
C ARG A 259 7.09 -8.12 -23.99
N LYS A 260 8.12 -7.26 -24.11
CA LYS A 260 8.85 -7.02 -25.37
C LYS A 260 9.62 -8.26 -25.83
N VAL A 261 10.27 -8.97 -24.91
CA VAL A 261 11.11 -10.13 -25.23
C VAL A 261 10.28 -11.39 -25.48
N SER A 262 9.30 -11.67 -24.63
CA SER A 262 8.51 -12.92 -24.71
C SER A 262 7.26 -12.81 -25.57
N GLY A 263 6.88 -11.60 -26.00
CA GLY A 263 5.66 -11.36 -26.77
C GLY A 263 4.36 -11.43 -25.95
N SER A 264 4.43 -11.73 -24.64
CA SER A 264 3.28 -11.87 -23.76
C SER A 264 3.58 -11.40 -22.32
N TYR A 265 2.55 -11.08 -21.55
CA TYR A 265 2.69 -10.78 -20.11
C TYR A 265 2.76 -12.04 -19.23
N LYS A 266 2.56 -13.23 -19.81
CA LYS A 266 2.54 -14.51 -19.08
C LYS A 266 3.78 -14.71 -18.18
N THR A 267 4.96 -14.55 -18.74
CA THR A 267 6.26 -14.66 -18.05
C THR A 267 6.38 -13.64 -16.90
N GLY A 268 5.78 -12.47 -17.08
CA GLY A 268 5.69 -11.43 -16.06
C GLY A 268 4.86 -11.87 -14.85
N PHE A 269 3.69 -12.46 -15.11
CA PHE A 269 2.82 -13.01 -14.05
C PHE A 269 3.44 -14.22 -13.36
N GLU A 270 4.17 -15.09 -14.08
CA GLU A 270 4.94 -16.19 -13.49
C GLU A 270 6.00 -15.66 -12.51
N LEU A 271 6.76 -14.64 -12.91
CA LEU A 271 7.73 -14.00 -12.03
C LEU A 271 7.06 -13.43 -10.77
N MET A 272 5.93 -12.72 -10.92
CA MET A 272 5.19 -12.16 -9.79
C MET A 272 4.67 -13.26 -8.83
N LEU A 273 4.22 -14.40 -9.36
CA LEU A 273 3.82 -15.55 -8.54
C LEU A 273 4.98 -16.12 -7.71
N VAL A 274 6.15 -16.28 -8.34
CA VAL A 274 7.36 -16.73 -7.64
C VAL A 274 7.75 -15.73 -6.55
N LEU A 275 7.72 -14.44 -6.85
CA LEU A 275 8.02 -13.39 -5.87
C LEU A 275 7.02 -13.40 -4.71
N CYS A 276 5.72 -13.56 -4.98
CA CYS A 276 4.71 -13.72 -3.93
C CYS A 276 5.01 -14.93 -3.03
N ALA A 277 5.45 -16.06 -3.58
CA ALA A 277 5.85 -17.22 -2.79
C ALA A 277 7.05 -16.90 -1.88
N VAL A 278 8.08 -16.23 -2.40
CA VAL A 278 9.24 -15.77 -1.63
C VAL A 278 8.82 -14.80 -0.51
N ALA A 279 7.90 -13.88 -0.80
CA ALA A 279 7.37 -12.95 0.19
C ALA A 279 6.59 -13.65 1.30
N MET A 280 5.76 -14.66 0.98
CA MET A 280 5.05 -15.45 2.00
C MET A 280 6.03 -16.16 2.94
N VAL A 281 7.05 -16.84 2.39
CA VAL A 281 8.06 -17.53 3.19
C VAL A 281 8.80 -16.54 4.09
N SER A 282 9.21 -15.40 3.54
CA SER A 282 9.92 -14.34 4.27
C SER A 282 9.07 -13.74 5.41
N ALA A 283 7.77 -13.50 5.16
CA ALA A 283 6.84 -13.02 6.19
C ALA A 283 6.65 -14.02 7.34
N ILE A 284 6.59 -15.33 7.03
CA ILE A 284 6.52 -16.39 8.04
C ILE A 284 7.83 -16.45 8.84
N MET A 285 8.99 -16.27 8.20
CA MET A 285 10.29 -16.24 8.87
C MET A 285 10.42 -15.06 9.82
N VAL A 286 9.98 -13.85 9.42
CA VAL A 286 9.95 -12.66 10.30
C VAL A 286 9.26 -12.97 11.61
N ARG A 287 8.11 -13.66 11.55
CA ARG A 287 7.39 -14.05 12.76
C ARG A 287 8.19 -14.97 13.65
N ARG A 288 8.84 -16.00 13.07
CA ARG A 288 9.64 -16.96 13.84
C ARG A 288 10.78 -16.26 14.60
N PHE A 289 11.47 -15.32 13.97
CA PHE A 289 12.54 -14.54 14.61
C PHE A 289 12.06 -13.55 15.68
N ARG A 290 10.78 -13.19 15.67
CA ARG A 290 10.18 -12.30 16.68
C ARG A 290 9.64 -13.06 17.90
N THR A 291 9.29 -14.34 17.72
CA THR A 291 8.79 -15.21 18.80
C THR A 291 9.90 -15.92 19.59
N GLN A 292 11.14 -15.88 19.10
CA GLN A 292 12.35 -16.36 19.81
C GLN A 292 13.00 -15.21 20.56
#